data_AF-M1ISG2-F1
#
_entry.id   AF-M1ISG2-F1
#
_cell.length_a   1.000
_cell.length_b   1.000
_cell.length_c   1.000
_cell.angle_alpha   90.00
_cell.angle_beta   90.00
_cell.angle_gamma   90.00
#
_symmetry.space_group_name_H-M   'P 1'
#
loop_
_entity.id
_entity.type
_entity.pdbx_description
1 polymer ?
#
loop_
_entity_poly.entity_id
_entity_poly.type
_entity_poly.pdbx_seq_one_letter_code
_entity_poly.pdbx_strand_id
1 'polypeptide(L)'
;MTLNDYIRKRGLSLVTDGNTKKILLDDYEIRIEERRVILPIPLPTGKETLDDLLSMGIKYARASRISQLLGSPLEYSIEGNTVFVIKKFESEKSLEDSLIKALDGIEGLRYFL
;
A
#
# COMPACT_ATOMS: atom_id res chain seq x y z
N MET A 1 -3.86 -18.55 6.67
CA MET A 1 -5.06 -17.86 6.12
C MET A 1 -4.61 -17.18 4.85
N THR A 2 -5.36 -17.28 3.75
CA THR A 2 -4.93 -16.62 2.50
C THR A 2 -5.18 -15.11 2.60
N LEU A 3 -4.47 -14.32 1.78
CA LEU A 3 -4.69 -12.87 1.72
C LEU A 3 -6.13 -12.54 1.32
N ASN A 4 -6.71 -13.31 0.39
CA ASN A 4 -8.11 -13.16 -0.02
C ASN A 4 -9.10 -13.38 1.14
N ASP A 5 -8.87 -14.41 1.96
CA ASP A 5 -9.71 -14.68 3.14
C ASP A 5 -9.59 -13.56 4.18
N TYR A 6 -8.37 -13.04 4.38
CA TYR A 6 -8.12 -11.92 5.28
C TYR A 6 -8.87 -10.67 4.86
N ILE A 7 -8.74 -10.27 3.59
CA ILE A 7 -9.40 -9.08 3.02
C ILE A 7 -10.91 -9.17 3.17
N ARG A 8 -11.51 -10.33 2.79
CA ARG A 8 -12.95 -10.56 2.91
C ARG A 8 -13.46 -10.44 4.35
N LYS A 9 -12.72 -11.00 5.31
CA LYS A 9 -13.09 -10.92 6.74
C LYS A 9 -13.05 -9.49 7.28
N ARG A 10 -12.15 -8.65 6.77
CA ARG A 10 -11.99 -7.24 7.17
C ARG A 10 -12.89 -6.27 6.42
N GLY A 11 -13.70 -6.76 5.46
CA GLY A 11 -14.54 -5.91 4.61
C GLY A 11 -13.75 -4.99 3.68
N LEU A 12 -12.47 -5.31 3.43
CA LEU A 12 -11.63 -4.57 2.48
C LEU A 12 -11.98 -4.99 1.05
N SER A 13 -11.75 -4.09 0.10
CA SER A 13 -12.00 -4.36 -1.32
C SER A 13 -10.71 -4.82 -2.01
N LEU A 14 -10.80 -5.95 -2.73
CA LEU A 14 -9.75 -6.42 -3.62
C LEU A 14 -10.26 -6.36 -5.05
N VAL A 15 -9.61 -5.54 -5.87
CA VAL A 15 -9.90 -5.40 -7.30
C VAL A 15 -8.79 -6.08 -8.08
N THR A 16 -9.14 -6.86 -9.09
CA THR A 16 -8.17 -7.47 -10.00
C THR A 16 -8.31 -6.81 -11.37
N ASP A 17 -7.19 -6.29 -11.88
CA ASP A 17 -7.08 -5.58 -13.15
C ASP A 17 -5.91 -6.17 -13.95
N GLY A 18 -6.24 -7.09 -14.86
CA GLY A 18 -5.25 -7.91 -15.56
C GLY A 18 -4.36 -8.71 -14.59
N ASN A 19 -3.05 -8.45 -14.64
CA ASN A 19 -2.05 -9.08 -13.76
C ASN A 19 -1.85 -8.35 -12.43
N THR A 20 -2.56 -7.25 -12.19
CA THR A 20 -2.42 -6.44 -10.98
C THR A 20 -3.60 -6.69 -10.05
N LYS A 21 -3.31 -7.04 -8.80
CA LYS A 21 -4.29 -7.03 -7.71
C LYS A 21 -4.14 -5.73 -6.93
N LYS A 22 -5.25 -5.07 -6.63
CA LYS A 22 -5.29 -3.81 -5.88
C LYS A 22 -6.10 -4.00 -4.61
N ILE A 23 -5.48 -3.75 -3.47
CA ILE A 23 -6.18 -3.69 -2.18
C ILE A 23 -6.54 -2.23 -1.96
N LEU A 24 -7.84 -1.96 -1.90
CA LEU A 24 -8.36 -0.62 -1.66
C LEU A 24 -8.55 -0.44 -0.16
N LEU A 25 -7.85 0.55 0.36
CA LEU A 25 -8.13 1.19 1.64
C LEU A 25 -8.93 2.47 1.34
N ASP A 26 -9.70 2.96 2.33
CA ASP A 26 -10.64 4.10 2.15
C ASP A 26 -10.05 5.29 1.36
N ASP A 27 -8.76 5.58 1.53
CA ASP A 27 -8.02 6.72 1.00
C ASP A 27 -6.72 6.35 0.24
N TYR A 28 -6.40 5.06 0.12
CA TYR A 28 -5.10 4.59 -0.39
C TYR A 28 -5.21 3.22 -1.06
N GLU A 29 -4.34 2.94 -2.02
CA GLU A 29 -4.29 1.64 -2.69
C GLU A 29 -2.93 0.97 -2.55
N ILE A 30 -2.94 -0.34 -2.34
CA ILE A 30 -1.76 -1.19 -2.38
C ILE A 30 -1.86 -2.04 -3.63
N ARG A 31 -0.84 -1.99 -4.50
CA ARG A 31 -0.79 -2.81 -5.72
C ARG A 31 0.06 -4.04 -5.48
N ILE A 32 -0.37 -5.16 -6.03
CA ILE A 32 0.33 -6.44 -5.99
C ILE A 32 0.46 -6.93 -7.42
N GLU A 33 1.69 -7.10 -7.86
CA GLU A 33 2.06 -7.60 -9.18
C GLU A 33 3.00 -8.78 -9.00
N GLU A 34 2.56 -9.97 -9.39
CA GLU A 34 3.30 -11.23 -9.16
C GLU A 34 3.74 -11.40 -7.69
N ARG A 35 5.05 -11.27 -7.42
CA ARG A 35 5.68 -11.35 -6.10
C ARG A 35 6.16 -9.98 -5.62
N ARG A 36 5.49 -8.91 -6.02
CA ARG A 36 5.84 -7.53 -5.69
C ARG A 36 4.68 -6.83 -5.04
N VAL A 37 4.99 -6.04 -4.02
CA VAL A 37 4.08 -5.07 -3.43
C VAL A 37 4.56 -3.70 -3.83
N ILE A 38 3.65 -2.90 -4.36
CA ILE A 38 3.93 -1.58 -4.93
C ILE A 38 3.05 -0.57 -4.19
N LEU A 39 3.69 0.42 -3.58
CA LEU A 39 3.06 1.48 -2.79
C LEU A 39 3.24 2.81 -3.54
N PRO A 40 2.18 3.34 -4.17
CA PRO A 40 2.24 4.60 -4.89
C PRO A 40 2.14 5.81 -3.95
N ILE A 41 3.16 6.65 -3.94
CA ILE A 41 3.23 7.89 -3.16
C ILE A 41 3.14 9.08 -4.13
N PRO A 42 2.05 9.86 -4.13
CA PRO A 42 1.95 11.03 -5.01
C PRO A 42 3.02 12.07 -4.62
N LEU A 43 3.54 12.82 -5.58
CA LEU A 43 4.45 13.95 -5.35
C LEU A 43 3.69 15.27 -5.50
N PRO A 44 4.00 16.29 -4.68
CA PRO A 44 3.34 17.58 -4.80
C PRO A 44 3.81 18.29 -6.08
N THR A 45 2.89 18.92 -6.78
CA THR A 45 3.14 19.66 -8.02
C THR A 45 3.17 21.18 -7.81
N GLY A 46 2.80 21.65 -6.62
CA GLY A 46 2.69 23.06 -6.26
C GLY A 46 1.35 23.69 -6.67
N LYS A 47 0.37 22.87 -7.08
CA LYS A 47 -0.98 23.30 -7.50
C LYS A 47 -2.08 22.74 -6.62
N GLU A 48 -1.72 21.99 -5.59
CA GLU A 48 -2.61 21.34 -4.65
C GLU A 48 -3.28 22.36 -3.72
N THR A 49 -4.56 22.12 -3.41
CA THR A 49 -5.26 22.82 -2.32
C THR A 49 -4.78 22.33 -0.95
N LEU A 50 -5.18 23.01 0.13
CA LEU A 50 -4.89 22.53 1.48
C LEU A 50 -5.46 21.13 1.74
N ASP A 51 -6.66 20.85 1.24
CA ASP A 51 -7.33 19.55 1.40
C ASP A 51 -6.60 18.45 0.62
N ASP A 52 -6.07 18.78 -0.57
CA ASP A 52 -5.22 17.88 -1.34
C ASP A 52 -3.94 17.56 -0.57
N LEU A 53 -3.28 18.56 0.02
CA LEU A 53 -2.06 18.37 0.80
C LEU A 53 -2.30 17.53 2.06
N LEU A 54 -3.42 17.73 2.75
CA LEU A 54 -3.83 16.89 3.88
C LEU A 54 -4.05 15.43 3.43
N SER A 55 -4.78 15.24 2.33
CA SER A 55 -5.02 13.92 1.75
C SER A 55 -3.71 13.23 1.34
N MET A 56 -2.77 13.96 0.75
CA MET A 56 -1.43 13.46 0.43
C MET A 56 -0.67 13.08 1.69
N GLY A 57 -0.72 13.89 2.76
CA GLY A 57 -0.10 13.58 4.05
C GLY A 57 -0.58 12.25 4.64
N ILE A 58 -1.88 11.96 4.55
CA ILE A 58 -2.45 10.68 4.98
C ILE A 58 -1.87 9.52 4.16
N LYS A 59 -1.82 9.67 2.82
CA LYS A 59 -1.22 8.67 1.93
C LYS A 59 0.26 8.43 2.26
N TYR A 60 1.01 9.47 2.60
CA TYR A 60 2.42 9.36 2.98
C TYR A 60 2.59 8.60 4.29
N ALA A 61 1.76 8.90 5.29
CA ALA A 61 1.78 8.22 6.58
C ALA A 61 1.51 6.71 6.41
N ARG A 62 0.51 6.36 5.59
CA ARG A 62 0.19 4.96 5.27
C ARG A 62 1.33 4.26 4.54
N ALA A 63 1.81 4.85 3.43
CA ALA A 63 2.90 4.26 2.65
C ALA A 63 4.15 4.05 3.50
N SER A 64 4.50 5.04 4.34
CA SER A 64 5.60 4.95 5.30
C SER A 64 5.41 3.79 6.27
N ARG A 65 4.25 3.70 6.94
CA ARG A 65 4.00 2.60 7.89
C ARG A 65 4.01 1.24 7.24
N ILE A 66 3.37 1.09 6.09
CA ILE A 66 3.33 -0.17 5.35
C ILE A 66 4.76 -0.55 4.95
N SER A 67 5.54 0.37 4.37
CA SER A 67 6.92 0.10 3.95
C SER A 67 7.82 -0.35 5.11
N GLN A 68 7.65 0.23 6.30
CA GLN A 68 8.35 -0.20 7.52
C GLN A 68 7.97 -1.63 7.93
N LEU A 69 6.69 -1.98 7.87
CA LEU A 69 6.18 -3.30 8.24
C LEU A 69 6.58 -4.38 7.22
N LEU A 70 6.69 -4.02 5.94
CA LEU A 70 7.17 -4.92 4.88
C LEU A 70 8.69 -5.18 4.97
N GLY A 71 9.45 -4.24 5.55
CA GLY A 71 10.88 -4.36 5.83
C GLY A 71 11.80 -4.28 4.62
N SER A 72 13.11 -4.20 4.87
CA SER A 72 14.17 -4.06 3.85
C SER A 72 14.49 -5.38 3.12
N PRO A 73 15.08 -5.34 1.91
CA PRO A 73 15.31 -4.16 1.08
C PRO A 73 14.03 -3.66 0.39
N LEU A 74 13.99 -2.36 0.07
CA LEU A 74 12.97 -1.70 -0.73
C LEU A 74 13.61 -1.10 -1.97
N GLU A 75 12.92 -1.19 -3.09
CA GLU A 75 13.27 -0.53 -4.35
C GLU A 75 12.38 0.70 -4.54
N TYR A 76 12.88 1.67 -5.30
CA TYR A 76 12.18 2.93 -5.56
C TYR A 76 12.24 3.25 -7.05
N SER A 77 11.10 3.67 -7.62
CA SER A 77 11.05 4.26 -8.95
C SER A 77 10.19 5.52 -8.95
N ILE A 78 10.37 6.37 -9.95
CA ILE A 78 9.59 7.59 -10.15
C ILE A 78 8.99 7.54 -11.54
N GLU A 79 7.68 7.70 -11.64
CA GLU A 79 7.00 7.84 -12.93
C GLU A 79 6.02 9.02 -12.83
N GLY A 80 6.27 10.05 -13.64
CA GLY A 80 5.52 11.31 -13.56
C GLY A 80 5.61 11.93 -12.16
N ASN A 81 4.45 12.14 -11.53
CA ASN A 81 4.33 12.73 -10.19
C ASN A 81 4.06 11.68 -9.12
N THR A 82 4.61 10.47 -9.27
CA THR A 82 4.43 9.39 -8.29
C THR A 82 5.74 8.67 -8.05
N VAL A 83 6.09 8.52 -6.77
CA VAL A 83 7.15 7.61 -6.32
C VAL A 83 6.51 6.27 -6.03
N PHE A 84 7.07 5.20 -6.58
CA PHE A 84 6.66 3.84 -6.25
C PHE A 84 7.67 3.24 -5.30
N VAL A 85 7.23 2.86 -4.11
CA VAL A 85 8.01 2.03 -3.19
C VAL A 85 7.66 0.58 -3.47
N ILE A 86 8.67 -0.22 -3.80
CA ILE A 86 8.50 -1.58 -4.31
C ILE A 86 9.20 -2.56 -3.37
N LYS A 87 8.45 -3.54 -2.88
CA LYS A 87 8.97 -4.67 -2.11
C LYS A 87 8.85 -5.94 -2.93
N LYS A 88 9.97 -6.59 -3.21
CA LYS A 88 10.01 -7.92 -3.84
C LYS A 88 10.05 -9.02 -2.78
N PHE A 89 9.37 -10.11 -3.08
CA PHE A 89 9.28 -11.30 -2.24
C PHE A 89 9.81 -12.53 -2.99
N GLU A 90 10.41 -13.45 -2.24
CA GLU A 90 10.93 -14.70 -2.81
C GLU A 90 9.80 -15.67 -3.16
N SER A 91 8.68 -15.61 -2.43
CA SER A 91 7.51 -16.46 -2.64
C SER A 91 6.20 -15.71 -2.43
N GLU A 92 5.13 -16.18 -3.06
CA GLU A 92 3.77 -15.67 -2.85
C GLU A 92 3.37 -15.78 -1.37
N LYS A 93 3.71 -16.89 -0.71
CA LYS A 93 3.45 -17.07 0.73
C LYS A 93 4.11 -15.99 1.58
N SER A 94 5.38 -15.66 1.33
CA SER A 94 6.07 -14.60 2.07
C SER A 94 5.45 -13.22 1.83
N LEU A 95 4.92 -12.98 0.63
CA LEU A 95 4.19 -11.76 0.30
C LEU A 95 2.90 -11.70 1.11
N GLU A 96 2.07 -12.75 1.06
CA GLU A 96 0.80 -12.79 1.77
C GLU A 96 0.99 -12.59 3.28
N ASP A 97 1.92 -13.34 3.89
CA ASP A 97 2.18 -13.27 5.33
C ASP A 97 2.66 -11.88 5.76
N SER A 98 3.57 -11.27 5.01
CA SER A 98 4.05 -9.91 5.30
C SER A 98 2.99 -8.85 5.09
N LEU A 99 2.15 -9.01 4.06
CA LEU A 99 1.12 -8.05 3.74
C LEU A 99 -0.05 -8.10 4.73
N ILE A 100 -0.44 -9.29 5.18
CA ILE A 100 -1.40 -9.47 6.28
C ILE A 100 -0.89 -8.77 7.55
N LYS A 101 0.37 -8.99 7.93
CA LYS A 101 0.99 -8.30 9.09
C LYS A 101 1.01 -6.78 8.92
N ALA A 102 1.31 -6.30 7.71
CA ALA A 102 1.31 -4.88 7.42
C ALA A 102 -0.11 -4.28 7.55
N LEU A 103 -1.13 -4.99 7.05
CA LEU A 103 -2.53 -4.59 7.15
C LEU A 103 -3.03 -4.57 8.60
N ASP A 104 -2.68 -5.56 9.42
CA ASP A 104 -2.98 -5.52 10.86
C ASP A 104 -2.27 -4.35 11.57
N GLY A 105 -1.03 -4.06 11.18
CA GLY A 105 -0.23 -2.99 11.78
C GLY A 105 -0.66 -1.56 11.40
N ILE A 106 -1.47 -1.38 10.35
CA ILE A 106 -2.06 -0.08 9.98
C ILE A 106 -3.45 0.15 10.58
N GLU A 107 -4.14 -0.88 11.10
CA GLU A 107 -5.41 -0.65 11.80
C GLU A 107 -5.23 0.30 12.99
N GLY A 108 -4.08 0.26 13.66
CA GLY A 108 -3.74 1.22 14.72
C GLY A 108 -3.67 2.68 14.23
N LEU A 109 -3.35 2.93 12.96
CA LEU A 109 -3.36 4.28 12.37
C LEU A 109 -4.76 4.75 11.99
N ARG A 110 -5.71 3.84 11.69
CA ARG A 110 -7.09 4.19 11.35
C ARG A 110 -7.81 4.93 12.49
N TYR A 111 -7.37 4.73 13.73
CA TYR A 111 -7.91 5.42 14.90
C TYR A 111 -7.15 6.70 15.26
N PHE A 112 -6.02 6.98 14.60
CA PHE A 112 -5.11 8.07 14.95
C PHE A 112 -5.18 9.24 13.96
N LEU A 113 -5.62 8.99 12.72
CA LEU A 113 -5.87 9.97 11.67
C LEU A 113 -7.38 10.13 11.47
#